data_AF-M0N1Q7-F1
#
_entry.id   AF-M0N1Q7-F1
#
_cell.length_a   1.000
_cell.length_b   1.000
_cell.length_c   1.000
_cell.angle_alpha   90.00
_cell.angle_beta   90.00
_cell.angle_gamma   90.00
#
_symmetry.space_group_name_H-M   'P 1'
#
loop_
_entity.id
_entity.type
_entity.pdbx_description
1 polymer ?
#
loop_
_entity_poly.entity_id
_entity_poly.type
_entity_poly.pdbx_seq_one_letter_code
_entity_poly.pdbx_strand_id
1 'polypeptide(L)'
;MADPAAPEEFTDISEAVGENWEAETTPYERVREVISRVYTPLSADTVAGDARTSPKTARKHLNALADEGFVATDTGESGGVYYRRSPESLVVEQAADILANVSTDELRGRVSEMHERISDFQTEYGVESPEELVVDRTNRALSKASSDHEDLDADVIREWQTTRRNLAFANAALSIANAERFVDEESRSPDGSVPVR
;
A
#
# COMPACT_ATOMS: atom_id res chain seq x y z
N MET A 1 -47.12 -17.73 -2.35
CA MET A 1 -45.84 -17.13 -2.77
C MET A 1 -45.10 -16.79 -1.49
N ALA A 2 -44.25 -17.69 -1.01
CA ALA A 2 -43.41 -17.46 0.16
C ALA A 2 -42.05 -16.95 -0.33
N ASP A 3 -41.61 -15.86 0.29
CA ASP A 3 -40.32 -15.18 0.10
C ASP A 3 -39.15 -16.17 0.27
N PRO A 4 -38.12 -16.19 -0.60
CA PRO A 4 -36.94 -17.01 -0.35
C PRO A 4 -36.18 -16.43 0.85
N ALA A 5 -36.09 -17.23 1.93
CA ALA A 5 -35.26 -16.92 3.09
C ALA A 5 -33.81 -16.63 2.64
N ALA A 6 -33.35 -15.41 2.93
CA ALA A 6 -31.95 -15.02 2.85
C ALA A 6 -31.14 -15.71 3.98
N PRO A 7 -29.80 -15.76 3.89
CA PRO A 7 -29.04 -16.92 4.31
C PRO A 7 -28.61 -16.87 5.79
N GLU A 8 -29.21 -17.70 6.64
CA GLU A 8 -28.84 -17.75 8.07
C GLU A 8 -27.46 -18.40 8.32
N GLU A 9 -26.97 -19.26 7.42
CA GLU A 9 -25.75 -20.04 7.61
C GLU A 9 -24.45 -19.22 7.52
N PHE A 10 -24.40 -18.17 6.68
CA PHE A 10 -23.18 -17.36 6.49
C PHE A 10 -22.96 -16.35 7.62
N THR A 11 -24.02 -15.89 8.29
CA THR A 11 -23.93 -14.95 9.42
C THR A 11 -23.35 -15.63 10.65
N ASP A 12 -23.74 -16.87 10.93
CA ASP A 12 -23.26 -17.67 12.06
C ASP A 12 -21.76 -17.98 11.94
N ILE A 13 -21.29 -18.34 10.74
CA ILE A 13 -19.86 -18.56 10.46
C ILE A 13 -19.06 -17.27 10.64
N SER A 14 -19.57 -16.12 10.18
CA SER A 14 -18.87 -14.84 10.25
C SER A 14 -18.69 -14.34 11.69
N GLU A 15 -19.69 -14.59 12.55
CA GLU A 15 -19.61 -14.27 13.97
C GLU A 15 -18.68 -15.23 14.71
N ALA A 16 -18.77 -16.54 14.47
CA ALA A 16 -17.89 -17.53 15.09
C ALA A 16 -16.41 -17.33 14.73
N VAL A 17 -16.10 -17.04 13.46
CA VAL A 17 -14.75 -16.63 13.02
C VAL A 17 -14.31 -15.37 13.78
N GLY A 18 -15.27 -14.50 14.06
CA GLY A 18 -15.04 -13.27 14.75
C GLY A 18 -14.68 -13.38 16.22
N GLU A 19 -15.45 -14.18 16.95
CA GLU A 19 -15.18 -14.49 18.34
C GLU A 19 -13.82 -15.20 18.49
N ASN A 20 -13.50 -16.11 17.57
CA ASN A 20 -12.19 -16.78 17.56
C ASN A 20 -11.05 -15.77 17.37
N TRP A 21 -11.18 -14.86 16.39
CA TRP A 21 -10.18 -13.82 16.18
C TRP A 21 -10.03 -12.91 17.39
N GLU A 22 -11.12 -12.54 18.06
CA GLU A 22 -11.06 -11.77 19.31
C GLU A 22 -10.33 -12.48 20.45
N ALA A 23 -10.49 -13.81 20.55
CA ALA A 23 -9.84 -14.62 21.56
C ALA A 23 -8.34 -14.82 21.30
N GLU A 24 -7.92 -14.86 20.04
CA GLU A 24 -6.53 -15.09 19.63
C GLU A 24 -5.68 -13.80 19.55
N THR A 25 -6.31 -12.64 19.55
CA THR A 25 -5.63 -11.35 19.33
C THR A 25 -5.90 -10.35 20.44
N THR A 26 -4.96 -9.43 20.62
CA THR A 26 -5.16 -8.24 21.45
C THR A 26 -5.90 -7.15 20.66
N PRO A 27 -6.57 -6.20 21.33
CA PRO A 27 -7.16 -5.03 20.67
C PRO A 27 -6.15 -4.23 19.84
N TYR A 28 -4.89 -4.18 20.26
CA TYR A 28 -3.83 -3.52 19.50
C TYR A 28 -3.56 -4.21 18.17
N GLU A 29 -3.40 -5.55 18.19
CA GLU A 29 -3.15 -6.34 16.99
C GLU A 29 -4.31 -6.23 15.99
N ARG A 30 -5.56 -6.28 16.46
CA ARG A 30 -6.74 -6.09 15.60
C ARG A 30 -6.79 -4.71 14.96
N VAL A 31 -6.55 -3.65 15.74
CA VAL A 31 -6.51 -2.27 15.22
C VAL A 31 -5.39 -2.11 14.19
N ARG A 32 -4.19 -2.66 14.47
CA ARG A 32 -3.06 -2.64 13.55
C ARG A 32 -3.38 -3.41 12.27
N GLU A 33 -4.01 -4.59 12.37
CA GLU A 33 -4.41 -5.40 11.22
C GLU A 33 -5.44 -4.66 10.35
N VAL A 34 -6.50 -4.11 10.95
CA VAL A 34 -7.51 -3.32 10.23
C VAL A 34 -6.87 -2.13 9.53
N ILE A 35 -6.15 -1.27 10.27
CA ILE A 35 -5.60 -0.04 9.68
C ILE A 35 -4.50 -0.33 8.64
N SER A 36 -3.88 -1.51 8.66
CA SER A 36 -2.89 -1.92 7.64
C SER A 36 -3.45 -1.95 6.22
N ARG A 37 -4.77 -2.13 6.08
CA ARG A 37 -5.47 -2.26 4.78
C ARG A 37 -6.29 -1.00 4.42
N VAL A 38 -6.22 0.03 5.26
CA VAL A 38 -7.02 1.26 5.12
C VAL A 38 -6.19 2.36 4.44
N TYR A 39 -6.38 2.51 3.13
CA TYR A 39 -5.68 3.53 2.33
C TYR A 39 -6.47 4.85 2.21
N THR A 40 -7.79 4.81 2.44
CA THR A 40 -8.64 6.00 2.55
C THR A 40 -8.84 6.34 4.03
N PRO A 41 -8.66 7.60 4.47
CA PRO A 41 -8.78 7.96 5.89
C PRO A 41 -10.13 7.58 6.51
N LEU A 42 -10.10 6.88 7.65
CA LEU A 42 -11.27 6.47 8.42
C LEU A 42 -11.28 7.07 9.82
N SER A 43 -12.47 7.20 10.39
CA SER A 43 -12.63 7.61 11.79
C SER A 43 -12.21 6.49 12.75
N ALA A 44 -11.81 6.85 13.98
CA ALA A 44 -11.54 5.85 15.01
C ALA A 44 -12.75 4.95 15.32
N ASP A 45 -13.96 5.48 15.19
CA ASP A 45 -15.21 4.75 15.41
C ASP A 45 -15.44 3.67 14.34
N THR A 46 -15.13 3.98 13.08
CA THR A 46 -15.18 3.00 11.98
C THR A 46 -14.17 1.87 12.23
N VAL A 47 -12.92 2.22 12.51
CA VAL A 47 -11.87 1.23 12.80
C VAL A 47 -12.20 0.38 14.03
N ALA A 48 -12.85 0.96 15.04
CA ALA A 48 -13.26 0.24 16.23
C ALA A 48 -14.30 -0.85 15.96
N GLY A 49 -15.25 -0.58 15.05
CA GLY A 49 -16.21 -1.57 14.58
C GLY A 49 -15.52 -2.76 13.92
N ASP A 50 -14.65 -2.49 12.95
CA ASP A 50 -13.94 -3.53 12.20
C ASP A 50 -12.96 -4.31 13.09
N ALA A 51 -12.32 -3.64 14.05
CA ALA A 51 -11.38 -4.26 14.99
C ALA A 51 -12.04 -4.90 16.21
N ARG A 52 -13.39 -4.93 16.26
CA ARG A 52 -14.19 -5.40 17.39
C ARG A 52 -13.65 -4.92 18.74
N THR A 53 -13.58 -3.60 18.90
CA THR A 53 -13.14 -2.96 20.13
C THR A 53 -13.89 -1.65 20.37
N SER A 54 -13.68 -1.02 21.53
CA SER A 54 -14.32 0.26 21.82
C SER A 54 -13.66 1.42 21.03
N PRO A 55 -14.41 2.46 20.61
CA PRO A 55 -13.82 3.64 19.96
C PRO A 55 -12.72 4.32 20.79
N LYS A 56 -12.81 4.28 22.12
CA LYS A 56 -11.77 4.79 23.02
C LYS A 56 -10.49 3.97 22.93
N THR A 57 -10.61 2.64 22.90
CA THR A 57 -9.49 1.71 22.75
C THR A 57 -8.84 1.84 21.38
N ALA A 58 -9.65 1.87 20.30
CA ALA A 58 -9.16 2.08 18.94
C ALA A 58 -8.38 3.38 18.81
N ARG A 59 -8.94 4.51 19.28
CA ARG A 59 -8.25 5.81 19.25
C ARG A 59 -6.92 5.79 19.99
N LYS A 60 -6.86 5.14 21.17
CA LYS A 60 -5.60 4.98 21.92
C LYS A 60 -4.53 4.28 21.08
N HIS A 61 -4.88 3.16 20.45
CA HIS A 61 -3.94 2.38 19.66
C HIS A 61 -3.58 3.03 18.33
N LEU A 62 -4.53 3.67 17.66
CA LEU A 62 -4.28 4.43 16.44
C LEU A 62 -3.31 5.60 16.67
N ASN A 63 -3.44 6.30 17.80
CA ASN A 63 -2.48 7.34 18.17
C ASN A 63 -1.08 6.77 18.43
N ALA A 64 -0.98 5.65 19.15
CA ALA A 64 0.32 4.99 19.36
C ALA A 64 0.96 4.56 18.02
N LEU A 65 0.16 3.98 17.12
CA LEU A 65 0.62 3.63 15.77
C LEU A 65 1.01 4.87 14.94
N ALA A 66 0.38 6.01 15.17
CA ALA A 66 0.77 7.26 14.52
C ALA A 66 2.09 7.81 15.07
N ASP A 67 2.30 7.73 16.38
CA ASP A 67 3.56 8.08 17.03
C ASP A 67 4.72 7.18 16.54
N GLU A 68 4.42 5.91 16.26
CA GLU A 68 5.36 4.94 15.65
C GLU A 68 5.56 5.14 14.13
N GLY A 69 4.79 6.04 13.50
CA GLY A 69 4.83 6.30 12.05
C GLY A 69 4.11 5.25 11.20
N PHE A 70 3.46 4.25 11.80
CA PHE A 70 2.69 3.23 11.08
C PHE A 70 1.36 3.80 10.53
N VAL A 71 0.78 4.79 11.21
CA VAL A 71 -0.47 5.46 10.82
C VAL A 71 -0.21 6.93 10.50
N ALA A 72 -0.81 7.42 9.42
CA ALA A 72 -0.91 8.85 9.16
C ALA A 72 -2.25 9.37 9.65
N THR A 73 -2.26 10.58 10.20
CA THR A 73 -3.47 11.26 10.66
C THR A 73 -3.82 12.43 9.75
N ASP A 74 -5.08 12.54 9.36
CA ASP A 74 -5.63 13.70 8.66
C ASP A 74 -6.66 14.40 9.55
N THR A 75 -6.76 15.73 9.45
CA THR A 75 -7.81 16.50 10.12
C THR A 75 -8.94 16.75 9.12
N GLY A 76 -10.14 16.23 9.41
CA GLY A 76 -11.32 16.45 8.58
C GLY A 76 -11.89 17.85 8.72
N GLU A 77 -12.81 18.23 7.82
CA GLU A 77 -13.42 19.56 7.77
C GLU A 77 -14.09 19.99 9.09
N SER A 78 -14.69 19.04 9.81
CA SER A 78 -15.32 19.25 11.12
C SER A 78 -14.35 19.22 12.30
N GLY A 79 -13.03 19.15 12.06
CA GLY A 79 -11.98 19.07 13.09
C GLY A 79 -11.75 17.68 13.70
N GLY A 80 -12.42 16.65 13.17
CA GLY A 80 -12.21 15.25 13.59
C GLY A 80 -10.90 14.68 13.05
N VAL A 81 -10.26 13.79 13.83
CA VAL A 81 -9.05 13.07 13.41
C VAL A 81 -9.43 11.80 12.66
N TYR A 82 -8.89 11.65 11.45
CA TYR A 82 -9.00 10.47 10.62
C TYR A 82 -7.65 9.79 10.51
N TYR A 83 -7.66 8.47 10.31
CA TYR A 83 -6.50 7.61 10.33
C TYR A 83 -6.44 6.81 9.03
N ARG A 84 -5.26 6.70 8.45
CA ARG A 84 -4.98 5.77 7.34
C ARG A 84 -3.61 5.13 7.54
N ARG A 85 -3.36 4.04 6.81
CA ARG A 85 -2.01 3.49 6.68
C ARG A 85 -1.05 4.58 6.21
N SER A 86 0.08 4.78 6.90
CA SER A 86 1.11 5.71 6.43
C SER A 86 1.71 5.21 5.11
N PRO A 87 1.72 6.03 4.05
CA PRO A 87 2.43 5.72 2.81
C PRO A 87 3.93 5.52 3.04
N GLU A 88 4.53 6.31 3.92
CA GLU A 88 5.96 6.24 4.24
C GLU A 88 6.31 4.89 4.88
N SER A 89 5.56 4.48 5.90
CA SER A 89 5.77 3.19 6.55
C SER A 89 5.51 2.01 5.61
N LEU A 90 4.52 2.11 4.71
CA LEU A 90 4.28 1.09 3.69
C LEU A 90 5.48 0.94 2.74
N VAL A 91 6.07 2.06 2.30
CA VAL A 91 7.25 2.04 1.42
C VAL A 91 8.43 1.37 2.13
N VAL A 92 8.69 1.71 3.39
CA VAL A 92 9.79 1.11 4.17
C VAL A 92 9.58 -0.39 4.38
N GLU A 93 8.38 -0.83 4.78
CA GLU A 93 8.08 -2.26 4.96
C GLU A 93 8.21 -3.04 3.65
N GLN A 94 7.65 -2.52 2.55
CA GLN A 94 7.73 -3.18 1.25
C GLN A 94 9.18 -3.25 0.74
N ALA A 95 9.96 -2.20 0.97
CA ALA A 95 11.36 -2.18 0.60
C ALA A 95 12.18 -3.22 1.40
N ALA A 96 11.95 -3.32 2.71
CA ALA A 96 12.58 -4.33 3.55
C ALA A 96 12.22 -5.76 3.11
N ASP A 97 10.95 -6.02 2.79
CA ASP A 97 10.50 -7.31 2.26
C ASP A 97 11.17 -7.65 0.91
N ILE A 98 11.27 -6.68 0.00
CA ILE A 98 12.00 -6.87 -1.27
C ILE A 98 13.47 -7.23 -1.02
N LEU A 99 14.16 -6.51 -0.14
CA LEU A 99 15.58 -6.75 0.14
C LEU A 99 15.83 -8.07 0.87
N ALA A 100 14.86 -8.56 1.64
CA ALA A 100 14.94 -9.87 2.28
C ALA A 100 14.85 -11.04 1.28
N ASN A 101 14.18 -10.83 0.15
CA ASN A 101 13.84 -11.89 -0.80
C ASN A 101 14.57 -11.77 -2.16
N VAL A 102 15.12 -10.60 -2.49
CA VAL A 102 15.72 -10.30 -3.80
C VAL A 102 17.07 -9.60 -3.61
N SER A 103 18.11 -10.13 -4.27
CA SER A 103 19.44 -9.52 -4.22
C SER A 103 19.46 -8.14 -4.91
N THR A 104 20.36 -7.25 -4.48
CA THR A 104 20.44 -5.91 -5.09
C THR A 104 20.80 -5.92 -6.58
N ASP A 105 21.59 -6.91 -7.04
CA ASP A 105 21.95 -7.05 -8.45
C ASP A 105 20.75 -7.50 -9.29
N GLU A 106 20.01 -8.51 -8.81
CA GLU A 106 18.78 -8.96 -9.44
C GLU A 106 17.73 -7.83 -9.48
N LEU A 107 17.61 -7.06 -8.39
CA LEU A 107 16.68 -5.94 -8.32
C LEU A 107 16.99 -4.85 -9.35
N ARG A 108 18.27 -4.54 -9.61
CA ARG A 108 18.65 -3.60 -10.69
C ARG A 108 18.28 -4.12 -12.08
N GLY A 109 18.41 -5.44 -12.30
CA GLY A 109 17.93 -6.10 -13.52
C GLY A 109 16.43 -5.90 -13.71
N ARG A 110 15.63 -6.26 -12.69
CA ARG A 110 14.17 -6.09 -12.69
C ARG A 110 13.72 -4.64 -12.86
N VAL A 111 14.44 -3.68 -12.28
CA VAL A 111 14.19 -2.24 -12.49
C VAL A 111 14.34 -1.87 -13.97
N SER A 112 15.38 -2.38 -14.63
CA SER A 112 15.60 -2.12 -16.06
C SER A 112 14.49 -2.73 -16.92
N GLU A 113 14.07 -3.96 -16.63
CA GLU A 113 12.95 -4.64 -17.30
C GLU A 113 11.63 -3.88 -17.12
N MET A 114 11.34 -3.39 -15.91
CA MET A 114 10.12 -2.61 -15.66
C MET A 114 10.13 -1.26 -16.39
N HIS A 115 11.30 -0.62 -16.54
CA HIS A 115 11.44 0.58 -17.35
C HIS A 115 11.14 0.31 -18.84
N GLU A 116 11.68 -0.77 -19.39
CA GLU A 116 11.40 -1.20 -20.77
C GLU A 116 9.90 -1.47 -20.96
N ARG A 117 9.29 -2.24 -20.06
CA ARG A 117 7.85 -2.54 -20.12
C ARG A 117 6.97 -1.30 -20.04
N ILE A 118 7.34 -0.30 -19.22
CA ILE A 118 6.64 0.99 -19.19
C ILE A 118 6.81 1.74 -20.51
N SER A 119 8.01 1.74 -21.10
CA SER A 119 8.28 2.36 -22.40
C SER A 119 7.49 1.69 -23.53
N ASP A 120 7.30 0.37 -23.46
CA ASP A 120 6.49 -0.38 -24.42
C ASP A 120 5.03 0.06 -24.34
N PHE A 121 4.44 0.15 -23.14
CA PHE A 121 3.09 0.68 -22.97
C PHE A 121 2.95 2.10 -23.52
N GLN A 122 3.90 2.98 -23.23
CA GLN A 122 3.87 4.36 -23.73
C GLN A 122 3.91 4.42 -25.25
N THR A 123 4.75 3.59 -25.88
CA THR A 123 4.90 3.53 -27.34
C THR A 123 3.67 2.92 -28.00
N GLU A 124 3.13 1.84 -27.43
CA GLU A 124 1.96 1.14 -27.96
C GLU A 124 0.71 2.01 -27.94
N TYR A 125 0.47 2.74 -26.85
CA TYR A 125 -0.75 3.54 -26.68
C TYR A 125 -0.58 5.03 -27.02
N GLY A 126 0.65 5.50 -27.22
CA GLY A 126 0.94 6.89 -27.57
C GLY A 126 0.59 7.89 -26.48
N VAL A 127 0.66 7.47 -25.22
CA VAL A 127 0.37 8.28 -24.02
C VAL A 127 1.46 8.07 -22.97
N GLU A 128 1.64 9.00 -22.05
CA GLU A 128 2.73 8.92 -21.07
C GLU A 128 2.36 8.12 -19.82
N SER A 129 1.06 7.88 -19.60
CA SER A 129 0.56 7.24 -18.40
C SER A 129 -0.75 6.45 -18.61
N PRO A 130 -1.02 5.44 -17.76
CA PRO A 130 -2.30 4.73 -17.76
C PRO A 130 -3.48 5.65 -17.45
N GLU A 131 -3.28 6.73 -16.68
CA GLU A 131 -4.33 7.72 -16.42
C GLU A 131 -4.70 8.51 -17.68
N GLU A 132 -3.70 8.91 -18.47
CA GLU A 132 -3.92 9.54 -19.78
C GLU A 132 -4.61 8.61 -20.76
N LEU A 133 -4.26 7.32 -20.75
CA LEU A 133 -4.94 6.32 -21.58
C LEU A 133 -6.45 6.27 -21.25
N VAL A 134 -6.81 6.25 -19.96
CA VAL A 134 -8.22 6.29 -19.52
C VAL A 134 -8.93 7.55 -20.02
N VAL A 135 -8.28 8.72 -19.93
CA VAL A 135 -8.84 9.99 -20.41
C VAL A 135 -9.03 10.00 -21.93
N ASP A 136 -8.01 9.59 -22.71
CA ASP A 136 -8.10 9.50 -24.17
C ASP A 136 -9.24 8.58 -24.61
N ARG A 137 -9.38 7.41 -23.96
CA ARG A 137 -10.49 6.47 -24.22
C ARG A 137 -11.86 7.09 -23.91
N THR A 138 -11.99 7.73 -22.75
CA THR A 138 -13.24 8.38 -22.34
C THR A 138 -13.66 9.43 -23.38
N ASN A 139 -12.70 10.22 -23.88
CA ASN A 139 -12.96 11.23 -24.91
C ASN A 139 -13.38 10.60 -26.26
N ARG A 140 -12.76 9.49 -26.67
CA ARG A 140 -13.14 8.76 -27.90
C ARG A 140 -14.53 8.15 -27.80
N ALA A 141 -14.88 7.56 -26.67
CA ALA A 141 -16.19 6.99 -26.40
C ALA A 141 -17.29 8.07 -26.45
N LEU A 142 -17.05 9.23 -25.81
CA LEU A 142 -17.97 10.38 -25.86
C LEU A 142 -18.14 10.94 -27.28
N SER A 143 -17.09 10.84 -28.09
CA SER A 143 -17.11 11.31 -29.48
C SER A 143 -17.81 10.35 -30.46
N LYS A 144 -18.34 9.20 -29.98
CA LYS A 144 -18.93 8.12 -30.81
C LYS A 144 -18.03 7.65 -31.95
N ALA A 145 -16.72 7.85 -31.80
CA ALA A 145 -15.75 7.59 -32.86
C ALA A 145 -15.42 6.09 -33.00
N SER A 146 -15.78 5.25 -32.03
CA SER A 146 -15.65 3.79 -32.09
C SER A 146 -16.55 3.11 -31.06
N SER A 147 -17.11 1.96 -31.43
CA SER A 147 -17.90 1.06 -30.56
C SER A 147 -17.18 -0.27 -30.26
N ASP A 148 -15.89 -0.35 -30.59
CA ASP A 148 -15.09 -1.57 -30.46
C ASP A 148 -14.06 -1.41 -29.33
N HIS A 149 -14.04 -2.41 -28.45
CA HIS A 149 -13.05 -2.72 -27.41
C HIS A 149 -13.14 -1.95 -26.10
N GLU A 150 -13.81 -2.53 -25.11
CA GLU A 150 -13.88 -2.01 -23.73
C GLU A 150 -13.18 -2.93 -22.70
N ASP A 151 -13.06 -4.24 -22.96
CA ASP A 151 -12.57 -5.21 -21.96
C ASP A 151 -11.05 -5.50 -21.99
N LEU A 152 -10.40 -5.51 -23.16
CA LEU A 152 -8.94 -5.77 -23.27
C LEU A 152 -8.07 -4.70 -22.58
N ASP A 153 -8.69 -3.56 -22.33
CA ASP A 153 -8.06 -2.31 -21.97
C ASP A 153 -7.89 -2.14 -20.45
N ALA A 154 -8.77 -2.76 -19.67
CA ALA A 154 -8.72 -2.69 -18.22
C ALA A 154 -7.56 -3.51 -17.66
N ASP A 155 -7.24 -4.65 -18.27
CA ASP A 155 -6.08 -5.47 -17.89
C ASP A 155 -4.77 -4.73 -18.16
N VAL A 156 -4.65 -4.10 -19.32
CA VAL A 156 -3.48 -3.28 -19.69
C VAL A 156 -3.29 -2.13 -18.70
N ILE A 157 -4.35 -1.39 -18.38
CA ILE A 157 -4.28 -0.28 -17.41
C ILE A 157 -3.80 -0.81 -16.05
N ARG A 158 -4.38 -1.92 -15.57
CA ARG A 158 -3.98 -2.55 -14.30
C ARG A 158 -2.53 -3.00 -14.32
N GLU A 159 -2.09 -3.63 -15.39
CA GLU A 159 -0.72 -4.11 -15.54
C GLU A 159 0.28 -2.95 -15.56
N TRP A 160 -0.03 -1.88 -16.30
CA TRP A 160 0.82 -0.70 -16.36
C TRP A 160 0.90 0.00 -15.00
N GLN A 161 -0.24 0.18 -14.31
CA GLN A 161 -0.27 0.72 -12.95
C GLN A 161 0.55 -0.15 -11.97
N THR A 162 0.40 -1.47 -12.06
CA THR A 162 1.15 -2.42 -11.23
C THR A 162 2.65 -2.35 -11.51
N THR A 163 3.05 -2.27 -12.77
CA THR A 163 4.45 -2.15 -13.20
C THR A 163 5.07 -0.86 -12.65
N ARG A 164 4.38 0.28 -12.79
CA ARG A 164 4.82 1.57 -12.23
C ARG A 164 4.95 1.52 -10.71
N ARG A 165 3.98 0.91 -10.02
CA ARG A 165 4.01 0.75 -8.56
C ARG A 165 5.18 -0.11 -8.10
N ASN A 166 5.39 -1.26 -8.75
CA ASN A 166 6.48 -2.17 -8.43
C ASN A 166 7.85 -1.53 -8.68
N LEU A 167 7.98 -0.76 -9.76
CA LEU A 167 9.18 0.03 -10.04
C LEU A 167 9.48 1.05 -8.92
N ALA A 168 8.45 1.75 -8.42
CA ALA A 168 8.62 2.68 -7.31
C ALA A 168 9.14 1.98 -6.04
N PHE A 169 8.57 0.83 -5.67
CA PHE A 169 9.03 0.06 -4.51
C PHE A 169 10.44 -0.51 -4.70
N ALA A 170 10.78 -1.00 -5.90
CA ALA A 170 12.12 -1.48 -6.22
C ALA A 170 13.17 -0.36 -6.11
N ASN A 171 12.86 0.84 -6.58
CA ASN A 171 13.73 2.01 -6.44
C ASN A 171 13.88 2.46 -4.98
N ALA A 172 12.80 2.40 -4.19
CA ALA A 172 12.87 2.66 -2.75
C ALA A 172 13.78 1.65 -2.04
N ALA A 173 13.64 0.35 -2.35
CA ALA A 173 14.49 -0.71 -1.83
C ALA A 173 15.97 -0.49 -2.18
N LEU A 174 16.30 -0.18 -3.44
CA LEU A 174 17.67 0.15 -3.83
C LEU A 174 18.20 1.39 -3.10
N SER A 175 17.35 2.40 -2.88
CA SER A 175 17.72 3.62 -2.17
C SER A 175 18.04 3.35 -0.70
N ILE A 176 17.22 2.53 -0.02
CA ILE A 176 17.45 2.11 1.36
C ILE A 176 18.72 1.27 1.47
N ALA A 177 18.90 0.25 0.63
CA ALA A 177 20.10 -0.59 0.63
C ALA A 177 21.38 0.23 0.38
N ASN A 178 21.29 1.27 -0.43
CA ASN A 178 22.39 2.21 -0.64
C ASN A 178 22.67 3.05 0.62
N ALA A 179 21.63 3.59 1.25
CA ALA A 179 21.77 4.37 2.48
C ALA A 179 22.35 3.55 3.64
N GLU A 180 21.87 2.31 3.83
CA GLU A 180 22.38 1.40 4.87
C GLU A 180 23.88 1.11 4.68
N ARG A 181 24.33 0.93 3.44
CA ARG A 181 25.76 0.75 3.14
C ARG A 181 26.61 1.92 3.64
N PHE A 182 26.17 3.16 3.43
CA PHE A 182 26.89 4.34 3.90
C PHE A 182 26.95 4.41 5.43
N VAL A 183 25.84 4.09 6.12
CA VAL A 183 25.79 4.06 7.59
C VAL A 183 26.72 2.98 8.15
N ASP A 184 26.75 1.80 7.53
CA ASP A 184 27.64 0.70 7.90
C ASP A 184 29.13 1.05 7.69
N GLU A 185 29.46 1.72 6.59
CA GLU A 185 30.83 2.16 6.27
C GLU A 185 31.33 3.21 7.28
N GLU A 186 30.48 4.14 7.69
CA GLU A 186 30.79 5.11 8.76
C GLU A 186 31.00 4.39 10.10
N SER A 187 30.17 3.40 10.41
CA SER A 187 30.25 2.61 11.65
C SER A 187 31.50 1.71 11.72
N ARG A 188 32.02 1.27 10.56
CA ARG A 188 33.24 0.44 10.44
C ARG A 188 34.55 1.22 10.43
N SER A 189 34.50 2.55 10.48
CA SER A 189 35.69 3.42 10.57
C SER A 189 35.92 3.97 11.99
N PRO A 190 36.28 3.15 13.00
CA PRO A 190 36.91 3.69 14.20
C PRO A 190 38.39 3.93 13.88
N ASP A 191 38.91 5.09 14.23
CA ASP A 191 40.34 5.45 14.19
C ASP A 191 40.88 6.00 12.85
N GLY A 192 40.52 7.25 12.58
CA GLY A 192 41.46 8.15 11.91
C GLY A 192 42.65 8.41 12.83
N SER A 193 43.68 7.57 12.73
CA SER A 193 44.94 7.75 13.45
C SER A 193 45.47 9.17 13.27
N VAL A 194 45.49 9.94 14.36
CA VAL A 194 46.21 11.21 14.43
C VAL A 194 47.70 10.87 14.47
N PRO A 195 48.52 11.31 13.49
CA PRO A 195 49.96 11.12 13.59
C PRO A 195 50.49 12.07 14.66
N VAL A 196 50.91 11.53 15.80
CA VAL A 196 51.65 12.30 16.81
C VAL A 196 53.04 12.55 16.24
N ARG A 197 53.37 13.83 16.09
CA ARG A 197 54.68 14.35 15.68
C ARG A 197 55.68 14.32 16.82
#